data_AF-A0A953TPE4-F1
#
_entry.id   AF-A0A953TPE4-F1
#
_cell.length_a   1.000
_cell.length_b   1.000
_cell.length_c   1.000
_cell.angle_alpha   90.00
_cell.angle_beta   90.00
_cell.angle_gamma   90.00
#
_symmetry.space_group_name_H-M   'P 1'
#
loop_
_entity.id
_entity.type
_entity.pdbx_description
1 polymer ?
#
loop_
_entity_poly.entity_id
_entity_poly.type
_entity_poly.pdbx_seq_one_letter_code
_entity_poly.pdbx_strand_id
1 'polypeptide(L)'
;MTADPHERARVLIALSGPEEVPHAERSWLTEHLESCAPCREFAENSAAAIRLLRANPVTAGVSLVATTQMRVRQRARELQRRQERLWMIWACSVAVTLCTACTTVVTWRGFAWIGQQARLSAPVWEIGFVVFCLMPAILAGILLLAQGTHLVDHNGSYQA
;
A
#
# COMPACT_ATOMS: atom_id res chain seq x y z
N MET A 1 -33.01 -23.23 -38.23
CA MET A 1 -33.79 -22.98 -37.00
C MET A 1 -33.79 -21.49 -36.75
N THR A 2 -34.87 -20.80 -37.11
CA THR A 2 -35.03 -19.37 -36.85
C THR A 2 -35.35 -19.19 -35.37
N ALA A 3 -34.37 -18.77 -34.57
CA ALA A 3 -34.62 -18.45 -33.17
C ALA A 3 -35.71 -17.37 -33.11
N ASP A 4 -36.77 -17.62 -32.34
CA ASP A 4 -37.86 -16.67 -32.16
C ASP A 4 -37.28 -15.37 -31.58
N PRO A 5 -37.46 -14.21 -32.24
CA PRO A 5 -36.96 -12.94 -31.72
C PRO A 5 -37.48 -12.64 -30.31
N HIS A 6 -38.67 -13.12 -29.93
CA HIS A 6 -39.21 -12.93 -28.59
C HIS A 6 -38.51 -13.81 -27.55
N GLU A 7 -38.15 -15.05 -27.90
CA GLU A 7 -37.38 -15.94 -27.04
C GLU A 7 -35.98 -15.36 -26.79
N ARG A 8 -35.32 -14.85 -27.85
CA ARG A 8 -34.05 -14.15 -27.74
C ARG A 8 -34.15 -12.92 -26.83
N ALA A 9 -35.20 -12.11 -26.96
CA ALA A 9 -35.42 -10.94 -26.11
C ALA A 9 -35.60 -11.33 -24.63
N ARG A 10 -36.37 -12.39 -24.33
CA ARG A 10 -36.57 -12.88 -22.95
C ARG A 10 -35.26 -13.35 -22.30
N VAL A 11 -34.41 -14.06 -23.05
CA VAL A 11 -33.09 -14.50 -22.58
C VAL A 11 -32.21 -13.30 -22.24
N LEU A 12 -32.14 -12.30 -23.12
CA LEU A 12 -31.34 -11.09 -22.88
C LEU A 12 -31.85 -10.28 -21.67
N ILE A 13 -33.17 -10.20 -21.48
CA ILE A 13 -33.77 -9.55 -20.30
C ILE A 13 -33.39 -10.29 -19.01
N ALA A 14 -33.40 -11.62 -19.01
CA ALA A 14 -33.00 -12.43 -17.85
C ALA A 14 -31.50 -12.31 -17.53
N LEU A 15 -30.66 -12.13 -18.55
CA LEU A 15 -29.21 -11.97 -18.42
C LEU A 15 -28.77 -10.52 -18.15
N SER A 16 -29.68 -9.55 -18.16
CA SER A 16 -29.41 -8.12 -17.93
C SER A 16 -29.00 -7.77 -16.48
N GLY A 17 -28.47 -8.74 -15.74
CA GLY A 17 -27.90 -8.58 -14.40
C GLY A 17 -26.55 -7.83 -14.42
N PRO A 18 -25.73 -7.95 -13.35
CA PRO A 18 -24.44 -7.26 -13.25
C PRO A 18 -23.38 -7.74 -14.25
N GLU A 19 -23.69 -8.76 -15.06
CA GLU A 19 -22.79 -9.31 -16.07
C GLU A 19 -22.96 -8.55 -17.38
N GLU A 20 -21.85 -8.09 -17.96
CA GLU A 20 -21.86 -7.15 -19.07
C GLU A 20 -22.35 -7.82 -20.37
N VAL A 21 -23.64 -7.63 -20.68
CA VAL A 21 -24.20 -7.97 -22.00
C VAL A 21 -23.45 -7.16 -23.09
N PRO A 22 -23.01 -7.79 -24.20
CA PRO A 22 -22.35 -7.11 -25.31
C PRO A 22 -23.16 -5.93 -25.85
N HIS A 23 -22.48 -4.84 -26.23
CA HIS A 23 -23.13 -3.60 -26.66
C HIS A 23 -24.07 -3.77 -27.87
N ALA A 24 -23.71 -4.65 -28.81
CA ALA A 24 -24.52 -4.98 -29.98
C ALA A 24 -25.86 -5.66 -29.60
N GLU A 25 -25.86 -6.53 -28.59
CA GLU A 25 -27.07 -7.22 -28.13
C GLU A 25 -27.98 -6.27 -27.33
N ARG A 26 -27.37 -5.34 -26.58
CA ARG A 26 -28.11 -4.30 -25.85
C ARG A 26 -28.85 -3.35 -26.80
N SER A 27 -28.18 -2.88 -27.85
CA SER A 27 -28.81 -1.99 -28.85
C SER A 27 -29.96 -2.67 -29.59
N TRP A 28 -29.79 -3.92 -30.01
CA TRP A 28 -30.86 -4.73 -30.61
C TRP A 28 -32.05 -4.93 -29.65
N LEU A 29 -31.78 -5.21 -28.38
CA LEU A 29 -32.83 -5.38 -27.37
C LEU A 29 -33.63 -4.09 -27.18
N THR A 30 -32.96 -2.94 -27.09
CA THR A 30 -33.63 -1.63 -26.96
C THR A 30 -34.58 -1.37 -28.14
N GLU A 31 -34.12 -1.59 -29.37
CA GLU A 31 -34.95 -1.46 -30.58
C GLU A 31 -36.14 -2.43 -30.58
N HIS A 32 -35.94 -3.66 -30.12
CA HIS A 32 -37.01 -4.65 -30.00
C HIS A 32 -38.07 -4.24 -28.96
N LEU A 33 -37.68 -3.64 -27.83
CA LEU A 33 -38.63 -3.21 -26.78
C LEU A 33 -39.46 -1.99 -27.18
N GLU A 34 -38.95 -1.15 -28.08
CA GLU A 34 -39.72 -0.04 -28.67
C GLU A 34 -40.84 -0.55 -29.57
N SER A 35 -40.57 -1.60 -30.35
CA SER A 35 -41.51 -2.17 -31.32
C SER A 35 -42.45 -3.24 -30.73
N CYS A 36 -42.09 -3.88 -29.62
CA CYS A 36 -42.81 -5.03 -29.07
C CYS A 36 -43.36 -4.78 -27.65
N ALA A 37 -44.67 -4.51 -27.56
CA ALA A 37 -45.37 -4.31 -26.29
C ALA A 37 -45.25 -5.48 -25.27
N PRO A 38 -45.45 -6.77 -25.64
CA PRO A 38 -45.40 -7.85 -24.66
C PRO A 38 -43.99 -8.09 -24.09
N CYS A 39 -42.94 -7.85 -24.90
CA CYS A 39 -41.55 -7.94 -24.41
C CYS A 39 -41.20 -6.77 -23.46
N ARG A 40 -41.76 -5.58 -23.71
CA ARG A 40 -41.62 -4.42 -22.81
C ARG A 40 -42.29 -4.66 -21.46
N GLU A 41 -43.52 -5.15 -21.46
CA GLU A 41 -44.24 -5.50 -20.23
C GLU A 41 -43.48 -6.55 -19.41
N PHE A 42 -42.93 -7.58 -20.08
CA PHE A 42 -42.10 -8.59 -19.43
C PHE A 42 -40.84 -7.97 -18.78
N ALA A 43 -40.15 -7.07 -19.48
CA ALA A 43 -38.96 -6.38 -18.95
C ALA A 43 -39.27 -5.50 -17.73
N GLU A 44 -40.39 -4.78 -17.76
CA GLU A 44 -40.84 -3.93 -16.65
C GLU A 44 -41.21 -4.76 -15.42
N ASN A 45 -41.93 -5.87 -15.62
CA ASN A 45 -42.31 -6.79 -14.55
C ASN A 45 -41.10 -7.48 -13.92
N SER A 46 -40.14 -7.95 -14.72
CA SER A 46 -38.91 -8.54 -14.21
C SER A 46 -38.06 -7.53 -13.44
N ALA A 47 -37.95 -6.29 -13.95
CA ALA A 47 -37.23 -5.22 -13.26
C ALA A 47 -37.90 -4.85 -11.94
N ALA A 48 -39.24 -4.80 -11.89
CA ALA A 48 -39.99 -4.57 -10.66
C ALA A 48 -39.76 -5.68 -9.62
N ALA A 49 -39.80 -6.95 -10.04
CA ALA A 49 -39.51 -8.09 -9.16
C ALA A 49 -38.09 -8.04 -8.60
N ILE A 50 -37.08 -7.75 -9.43
CA ILE A 50 -35.68 -7.60 -8.98
C ILE A 50 -35.54 -6.44 -7.98
N ARG A 51 -36.23 -5.32 -8.22
CA ARG A 51 -36.23 -4.19 -7.27
C ARG A 51 -36.83 -4.57 -5.92
N LEU A 52 -37.94 -5.31 -5.90
CA LEU A 52 -38.56 -5.80 -4.67
C LEU A 52 -37.64 -6.78 -3.92
N LEU A 53 -36.97 -7.69 -4.64
CA LEU A 53 -35.99 -8.60 -4.05
C LEU A 53 -34.78 -7.84 -3.47
N ARG A 54 -34.28 -6.82 -4.17
CA ARG A 54 -33.17 -5.98 -3.68
C ARG A 54 -33.57 -5.07 -2.52
N ALA A 55 -34.85 -4.69 -2.44
CA ALA A 55 -35.40 -3.89 -1.34
C ALA A 55 -35.54 -4.69 -0.04
N ASN A 56 -35.48 -6.03 -0.11
CA ASN A 56 -35.33 -6.90 1.05
C ASN A 56 -33.91 -7.48 1.09
N PRO A 57 -32.86 -6.65 1.27
CA PRO A 57 -31.51 -7.16 1.37
C PRO A 57 -31.48 -8.15 2.53
N VAL A 58 -30.92 -9.33 2.31
CA VAL A 58 -30.53 -10.25 3.39
C VAL A 58 -29.52 -9.47 4.22
N THR A 59 -30.00 -8.79 5.26
CA THR A 59 -29.18 -7.96 6.11
C THR A 59 -28.21 -8.89 6.81
N ALA A 60 -26.92 -8.69 6.57
CA ALA A 60 -25.91 -9.29 7.42
C ALA A 60 -26.30 -8.93 8.87
N GLY A 61 -26.45 -9.94 9.73
CA GLY A 61 -26.90 -9.72 11.10
C GLY A 61 -26.09 -8.62 11.75
N VAL A 62 -26.74 -7.78 12.56
CA VAL A 62 -26.11 -6.61 13.20
C VAL A 62 -24.81 -7.00 13.95
N SER A 63 -24.75 -8.23 14.47
CA SER A 63 -23.56 -8.82 15.08
C SER A 63 -22.39 -9.04 14.09
N LEU A 64 -22.66 -9.47 12.86
CA LEU A 64 -21.65 -9.65 11.81
C LEU A 64 -21.10 -8.29 11.33
N VAL A 65 -21.97 -7.29 11.21
CA VAL A 65 -21.54 -5.92 10.86
C VAL A 65 -20.71 -5.31 11.99
N ALA A 66 -21.13 -5.47 13.25
CA ALA A 66 -20.37 -4.96 14.39
C ALA A 66 -18.98 -5.62 14.52
N THR A 67 -18.90 -6.95 14.34
CA THR A 67 -17.63 -7.69 14.42
C THR A 67 -16.68 -7.35 13.27
N THR A 68 -17.20 -7.20 12.05
CA THR A 68 -16.40 -6.76 10.89
C THR A 68 -15.88 -5.33 11.09
N GLN A 69 -16.73 -4.40 11.52
CA GLN A 69 -16.32 -3.03 11.82
C GLN A 69 -15.25 -2.96 12.92
N MET A 70 -15.38 -3.76 13.97
CA MET A 70 -14.38 -3.83 15.04
C MET A 70 -13.02 -4.30 14.52
N ARG A 71 -13.01 -5.37 13.70
CA ARG A 71 -11.77 -5.89 13.08
C ARG A 71 -11.13 -4.89 12.11
N VAL A 72 -11.93 -4.18 11.32
CA VAL A 72 -11.44 -3.13 10.41
C VAL A 72 -10.80 -1.99 11.20
N ARG A 73 -11.44 -1.51 12.26
CA ARG A 73 -10.88 -0.47 13.14
C ARG A 73 -9.59 -0.92 13.82
N GLN A 74 -9.51 -2.18 14.24
CA GLN A 74 -8.30 -2.74 14.81
C GLN A 74 -7.15 -2.79 13.79
N ARG A 75 -7.41 -3.30 12.58
CA ARG A 75 -6.44 -3.33 11.47
C ARG A 75 -5.96 -1.93 11.08
N ALA A 76 -6.85 -0.95 11.04
CA ALA A 76 -6.50 0.44 10.73
C ALA A 76 -5.53 1.02 11.77
N ARG A 77 -5.77 0.77 13.07
CA ARG A 77 -4.88 1.21 14.15
C ARG A 77 -3.52 0.50 14.12
N GLU A 78 -3.48 -0.77 13.76
CA GLU A 78 -2.22 -1.51 13.59
C GLU A 78 -1.40 -0.99 12.42
N LEU A 79 -2.04 -0.68 11.28
CA LEU A 79 -1.41 -0.05 10.13
C LEU A 79 -0.83 1.32 10.48
N GLN A 80 -1.59 2.15 11.21
CA GLN A 80 -1.13 3.47 11.63
C GLN A 80 0.12 3.39 12.52
N ARG A 81 0.15 2.49 13.50
CA ARG A 81 1.34 2.28 14.34
C ARG A 81 2.56 1.77 13.57
N ARG A 82 2.35 0.92 12.55
CA ARG A 82 3.45 0.47 11.68
C ARG A 82 3.99 1.61 10.83
N GLN A 83 3.11 2.46 10.31
CA GLN A 83 3.50 3.58 9.47
C GLN A 83 4.31 4.63 10.24
N GLU A 84 3.94 4.93 11.49
CA GLU A 84 4.74 5.80 12.37
C GLU A 84 6.15 5.26 12.60
N ARG A 85 6.30 3.95 12.87
CA ARG A 85 7.62 3.33 13.03
C ARG A 85 8.44 3.36 11.75
N LEU A 86 7.83 3.03 10.61
CA LEU A 86 8.50 3.07 9.31
C LEU A 86 8.93 4.50 8.95
N TRP A 87 8.10 5.50 9.26
CA TRP A 87 8.43 6.90 9.04
C TRP A 87 9.63 7.32 9.87
N MET A 88 9.70 6.91 11.15
CA MET A 88 10.86 7.18 12.01
C MET A 88 12.14 6.50 11.50
N ILE A 89 12.06 5.23 11.09
CA ILE A 89 13.19 4.50 10.52
C ILE A 89 13.68 5.18 9.24
N TRP A 90 12.75 5.58 8.37
CA TRP A 90 13.07 6.27 7.13
C TRP A 90 13.69 7.65 7.37
N ALA A 91 13.13 8.44 8.29
CA ALA A 91 13.68 9.74 8.67
C ALA A 91 15.11 9.62 9.23
N CYS A 92 15.35 8.65 10.14
CA CYS A 92 16.68 8.38 10.66
C CYS A 92 17.65 7.96 9.54
N SER A 93 17.22 7.07 8.64
CA SER A 93 18.05 6.60 7.53
C SER A 93 18.44 7.74 6.58
N VAL A 94 17.49 8.60 6.21
CA VAL A 94 17.77 9.78 5.38
C VAL A 94 18.68 10.76 6.10
N ALA A 95 18.45 11.03 7.38
CA ALA A 95 19.27 11.93 8.18
C ALA A 95 20.73 11.45 8.27
N VAL A 96 20.94 10.16 8.58
CA VAL A 96 22.29 9.56 8.63
C VAL A 96 22.96 9.66 7.26
N THR A 97 22.26 9.29 6.18
CA THR A 97 22.80 9.34 4.82
C THR A 97 23.20 10.77 4.43
N LEU A 98 22.36 11.76 4.74
CA LEU A 98 22.63 13.16 4.45
C LEU A 98 23.81 13.67 5.27
N CYS A 99 23.88 13.36 6.57
CA CYS A 99 25.01 13.73 7.42
C CYS A 99 26.32 13.14 6.91
N THR A 100 26.33 11.86 6.50
CA THR A 100 27.52 11.23 5.93
C THR A 100 27.92 11.92 4.63
N ALA A 101 26.98 12.14 3.71
CA ALA A 101 27.26 12.82 2.44
C ALA A 101 27.80 14.25 2.65
N CYS A 102 27.16 15.03 3.52
CA CYS A 102 27.62 16.37 3.89
C CYS A 102 29.02 16.33 4.51
N THR A 103 29.29 15.38 5.42
CA THR A 103 30.60 15.23 6.04
C THR A 103 31.68 14.93 4.99
N THR A 104 31.40 14.03 4.04
CA THR A 104 32.31 13.71 2.94
C THR A 104 32.59 14.92 2.05
N VAL A 105 31.57 15.72 1.72
CA VAL A 105 31.74 16.91 0.86
C VAL A 105 32.49 18.03 1.59
N VAL A 106 32.15 18.28 2.87
CA VAL A 106 32.82 19.31 3.68
C VAL A 106 34.26 18.93 3.94
N THR A 107 34.53 17.66 4.26
CA THR A 107 35.91 17.18 4.40
C THR A 107 36.65 17.33 3.09
N TRP A 108 36.10 16.89 1.95
CA TRP A 108 36.72 17.08 0.63
C TRP A 108 37.07 18.54 0.33
N ARG A 109 36.16 19.49 0.63
CA ARG A 109 36.40 20.92 0.41
C ARG A 109 37.43 21.52 1.36
N GLY A 110 37.35 21.21 2.65
CA GLY A 110 38.33 21.67 3.64
C GLY A 110 39.72 21.13 3.33
N PHE A 111 39.78 19.88 2.86
CA PHE A 111 41.00 19.24 2.41
C PHE A 111 41.53 19.86 1.11
N ALA A 112 40.73 20.08 0.07
CA ALA A 112 41.18 20.75 -1.15
C ALA A 112 41.78 22.14 -0.89
N TRP A 113 41.22 22.87 0.08
CA TRP A 113 41.73 24.18 0.51
C TRP A 113 43.08 24.07 1.24
N ILE A 114 43.23 23.13 2.17
CA ILE A 114 44.49 22.88 2.89
C ILE A 114 45.61 22.36 1.96
N GLY A 115 45.28 21.51 0.98
CA GLY A 115 46.22 20.98 0.00
C GLY A 115 46.83 22.09 -0.88
N GLN A 116 46.03 23.10 -1.25
CA GLN A 116 46.55 24.28 -1.95
C GLN A 116 47.50 25.10 -1.06
N GLN A 117 47.22 25.19 0.24
CA GLN A 117 48.02 25.99 1.17
C GLN A 117 49.34 25.31 1.56
N ALA A 118 49.40 23.98 1.61
CA ALA A 118 50.48 23.26 2.31
C ALA A 118 51.58 22.65 1.43
N ARG A 119 51.45 22.53 0.09
CA ARG A 119 52.45 21.91 -0.81
C ARG A 119 52.98 20.52 -0.33
N LEU A 120 52.23 19.81 0.50
CA LEU A 120 52.64 18.52 1.09
C LEU A 120 52.18 17.34 0.22
N SER A 121 52.97 16.25 0.24
CA SER A 121 52.81 15.08 -0.61
C SER A 121 51.56 14.25 -0.27
N ALA A 122 50.86 13.80 -1.32
CA ALA A 122 49.56 13.13 -1.28
C ALA A 122 49.39 11.90 -0.34
N PRO A 123 50.39 11.04 -0.06
CA PRO A 123 50.12 9.76 0.60
C PRO A 123 49.94 9.83 2.12
N VAL A 124 50.56 10.80 2.82
CA VAL A 124 50.33 10.99 4.28
C VAL A 124 48.90 11.43 4.55
N TRP A 125 48.27 12.02 3.54
CA TRP A 125 46.97 12.64 3.60
C TRP A 125 45.81 11.66 3.44
N GLU A 126 46.00 10.65 2.59
CA GLU A 126 45.08 9.52 2.38
C GLU A 126 44.85 8.73 3.67
N ILE A 127 45.90 8.57 4.47
CA ILE A 127 45.85 7.83 5.74
C ILE A 127 45.00 8.56 6.78
N GLY A 128 45.10 9.89 6.86
CA GLY A 128 44.29 10.70 7.78
C GLY A 128 42.79 10.61 7.46
N PHE A 129 42.43 10.57 6.18
CA PHE A 129 41.04 10.41 5.74
C PHE A 129 40.48 9.03 6.11
N VAL A 130 41.25 7.97 5.88
CA VAL A 130 40.84 6.60 6.23
C VAL A 130 40.61 6.45 7.74
N VAL A 131 41.52 7.01 8.57
CA VAL A 131 41.38 6.98 10.03
C VAL A 131 40.14 7.76 10.50
N PHE A 132 39.88 8.94 9.92
CA PHE A 132 38.71 9.73 10.26
C PHE A 132 37.39 9.05 9.83
N CYS A 133 37.37 8.41 8.66
CA CYS A 133 36.21 7.64 8.18
C CYS A 133 35.92 6.39 9.02
N LEU A 134 36.95 5.75 9.59
CA LEU A 134 36.78 4.56 10.43
C LEU A 134 36.30 4.89 11.85
N MET A 135 36.60 6.08 12.36
CA MET A 135 36.20 6.51 13.71
C MET A 135 34.70 6.36 14.03
N PRO A 136 33.76 6.82 13.18
CA PRO A 136 32.33 6.63 13.43
C PRO A 136 31.89 5.17 13.33
N ALA A 137 32.52 4.35 12.49
CA ALA A 137 32.23 2.91 12.42
C ALA A 137 32.67 2.18 13.70
N ILE A 138 33.82 2.54 14.26
CA ILE A 138 34.32 2.02 15.54
C ILE A 138 33.40 2.45 16.67
N LEU A 139 32.99 3.72 16.72
CA LEU A 139 32.08 4.23 17.76
C LEU A 139 30.70 3.55 17.70
N ALA A 140 30.16 3.34 16.50
CA ALA A 140 28.91 2.60 16.29
C ALA A 140 29.05 1.14 16.74
N GLY A 141 30.18 0.49 16.46
CA GLY A 141 30.49 -0.86 16.93
C GLY A 141 30.53 -0.96 18.45
N ILE A 142 31.17 0.00 19.13
CA ILE A 142 31.22 0.06 20.61
C ILE A 142 29.82 0.26 21.20
N LEU A 143 29.01 1.16 20.63
CA LEU A 143 27.63 1.38 21.07
C LEU A 143 26.75 0.14 20.87
N LEU A 144 26.90 -0.56 19.75
CA LEU A 144 26.20 -1.83 19.48
C LEU A 144 26.59 -2.92 20.48
N LEU A 145 27.88 -3.03 20.82
CA LEU A 145 28.35 -3.96 21.85
C LEU A 145 27.79 -3.60 23.23
N ALA A 146 27.80 -2.31 23.60
CA ALA A 146 27.25 -1.85 24.87
C ALA A 146 25.72 -2.04 24.98
N GLN A 147 24.98 -1.86 23.89
CA GLN A 147 23.54 -2.14 23.85
C GLN A 147 23.25 -3.64 23.86
N GLY A 148 24.08 -4.44 23.18
CA GLY A 148 24.00 -5.90 23.21
C GLY A 148 24.20 -6.46 24.62
N THR A 149 25.18 -5.93 25.36
CA THR A 149 25.39 -6.32 26.76
C THR A 149 24.24 -5.87 27.65
N HIS A 150 23.69 -4.67 27.44
CA HIS A 150 22.55 -4.17 28.24
C HIS A 150 21.24 -4.92 27.97
N LEU A 151 21.03 -5.42 26.74
CA LEU A 151 19.88 -6.28 26.39
C LEU A 151 20.02 -7.71 26.94
N VAL A 152 21.25 -8.24 26.97
CA VAL A 152 21.53 -9.56 27.57
C VAL A 152 21.33 -9.54 29.09
N ASP A 153 21.77 -8.49 29.78
CA ASP A 153 21.60 -8.36 31.24
C ASP A 153 20.12 -8.25 31.65
N HIS A 154 19.28 -7.57 30.85
CA HIS A 154 17.87 -7.39 31.20
C HIS A 154 17.02 -8.66 31.01
N ASN A 155 17.47 -9.58 30.15
CA ASN A 155 16.79 -10.85 29.91
C ASN A 155 17.19 -11.93 30.93
N GLY A 156 18.32 -11.76 31.63
CA GLY A 156 18.79 -12.68 32.68
C GLY A 156 18.01 -12.59 34.00
N SER A 157 17.30 -11.48 34.26
CA SER A 157 16.57 -11.28 35.53
C SER A 157 15.16 -11.87 35.58
N TYR A 158 14.69 -12.52 34.50
CA TYR A 158 13.36 -13.17 34.45
C TYR A 158 13.41 -14.69 34.54
N GLN A 159 14.57 -15.29 34.83
CA GLN A 159 14.71 -16.71 35.15
C GLN A 159 15.25 -16.90 36.57
N ALA A 160 14.38 -16.71 37.57
CA ALA A 160 14.55 -17.24 38.92
C ALA A 160 13.17 -17.62 39.47
#